data_AF-A0A7Z1Q4U4-F1
#
_entry.id   AF-A0A7Z1Q4U4-F1
#
_cell.length_a   1.000
_cell.length_b   1.000
_cell.length_c   1.000
_cell.angle_alpha   90.00
_cell.angle_beta   90.00
_cell.angle_gamma   90.00
#
_symmetry.space_group_name_H-M   'P 1'
#
loop_
_entity.id
_entity.type
_entity.pdbx_description
1 polymer ?
#
loop_
_entity_poly.entity_id
_entity_poly.type
_entity_poly.pdbx_seq_one_letter_code
_entity_poly.pdbx_strand_id
1 'polypeptide(L)'
;MKTYRTQQHEQYTFKEVLHASTLSYEYANSGIIINLKNKSVLLFVQEVSVLYEYENIIEINYTLLPNNIYGSEICIFTDDNLNQKWTFKVPKNNKYHSTLDVCERWIALFDKYVI
;
A
#
# COMPACT_ATOMS: atom_id res chain seq x y z
N MET A 1 -5.75 -13.71 6.14
CA MET A 1 -4.59 -13.14 5.42
C MET A 1 -3.85 -14.22 4.61
N LYS A 2 -3.43 -13.96 3.36
CA LYS A 2 -2.58 -14.87 2.57
C LYS A 2 -1.25 -14.20 2.21
N THR A 3 -0.14 -14.88 2.46
CA THR A 3 1.22 -14.40 2.17
C THR A 3 1.81 -15.14 0.98
N TYR A 4 2.44 -14.42 0.05
CA TYR A 4 3.05 -14.99 -1.15
C TYR A 4 4.51 -14.55 -1.29
N ARG A 5 5.36 -15.43 -1.86
CA ARG A 5 6.68 -15.09 -2.40
C ARG A 5 6.55 -14.77 -3.89
N THR A 6 7.10 -13.64 -4.31
CA THR A 6 6.98 -13.15 -5.70
C THR A 6 8.28 -13.30 -6.48
N GLN A 7 8.21 -13.56 -7.79
CA GLN A 7 9.35 -13.51 -8.70
C GLN A 7 9.68 -12.06 -9.08
N GLN A 8 10.98 -11.77 -9.21
CA GLN A 8 11.52 -10.43 -9.45
C GLN A 8 10.96 -9.80 -10.74
N HIS A 9 10.30 -8.65 -10.62
CA HIS A 9 10.08 -7.76 -11.76
C HIS A 9 11.25 -6.77 -11.84
N GLU A 10 11.95 -6.78 -12.97
CA GLU A 10 12.97 -5.78 -13.30
C GLU A 10 12.33 -4.39 -13.47
N GLN A 11 13.08 -3.38 -13.05
CA GLN A 11 12.95 -1.92 -13.25
C GLN A 11 12.27 -1.09 -12.14
N TYR A 12 13.04 -0.11 -11.65
CA TYR A 12 12.68 0.97 -10.73
C TYR A 12 11.63 1.96 -11.31
N THR A 13 10.78 1.52 -12.22
CA THR A 13 9.78 2.38 -12.85
C THR A 13 8.62 2.61 -11.89
N PHE A 14 8.33 3.87 -11.61
CA PHE A 14 7.13 4.28 -10.90
C PHE A 14 5.89 4.05 -11.77
N LYS A 15 4.84 3.48 -11.18
CA LYS A 15 3.55 3.28 -11.82
C LYS A 15 2.44 3.64 -10.85
N GLU A 16 1.50 4.47 -11.32
CA GLU A 16 0.26 4.75 -10.62
C GLU A 16 -0.92 4.48 -11.54
N VAL A 17 -1.92 3.77 -11.03
CA VAL A 17 -3.18 3.50 -11.72
C VAL A 17 -4.32 4.01 -10.85
N LEU A 18 -5.23 4.81 -11.41
CA LEU A 18 -6.43 5.31 -10.72
C LEU A 18 -7.66 5.12 -11.62
N HIS A 19 -7.84 3.91 -12.15
CA HIS A 19 -8.81 3.68 -13.22
C HIS A 19 -9.64 2.41 -13.01
N ALA A 20 -10.91 2.50 -13.40
CA ALA A 20 -11.90 1.43 -13.39
C ALA A 20 -11.98 0.70 -12.04
N SER A 21 -11.44 -0.51 -11.97
CA SER A 21 -11.54 -1.42 -10.83
C SER A 21 -10.25 -1.55 -10.02
N THR A 22 -9.18 -0.82 -10.38
CA THR A 22 -7.88 -0.95 -9.75
C THR A 22 -7.28 0.42 -9.47
N LEU A 23 -6.91 0.63 -8.21
CA LEU A 23 -6.11 1.76 -7.78
C LEU A 23 -4.76 1.19 -7.34
N SER A 24 -3.63 1.60 -7.94
CA SER A 24 -2.30 1.16 -7.51
C SER A 24 -1.25 2.26 -7.43
N TYR A 25 -0.32 2.07 -6.49
CA TYR A 25 0.97 2.76 -6.42
C TYR A 25 2.05 1.69 -6.34
N GLU A 26 2.96 1.70 -7.31
CA GLU A 26 4.00 0.69 -7.47
C GLU A 26 5.33 1.39 -7.76
N TYR A 27 6.36 1.14 -6.95
CA TYR A 27 7.69 1.68 -7.16
C TYR A 27 8.76 0.80 -6.49
N ALA A 28 9.84 0.49 -7.24
CA ALA A 28 11.02 -0.20 -6.72
C ALA A 28 10.70 -1.48 -5.93
N ASN A 29 9.81 -2.31 -6.51
CA ASN A 29 9.25 -3.54 -5.92
C ASN A 29 8.54 -3.30 -4.58
N SER A 30 7.88 -2.17 -4.41
CA SER A 30 7.07 -1.88 -3.24
C SER A 30 5.81 -1.15 -3.64
N GLY A 31 4.70 -1.38 -2.95
CA GLY A 31 3.46 -0.73 -3.34
C GLY A 31 2.20 -1.24 -2.65
N ILE A 32 1.12 -0.59 -3.03
CA ILE A 32 -0.25 -0.89 -2.63
C ILE A 32 -1.12 -1.01 -3.88
N ILE A 33 -1.97 -2.03 -3.92
CA ILE A 33 -3.00 -2.21 -4.95
C ILE A 33 -4.34 -2.42 -4.26
N ILE A 34 -5.27 -1.49 -4.47
CA ILE A 34 -6.67 -1.62 -4.07
C ILE A 34 -7.46 -2.11 -5.29
N ASN A 35 -7.94 -3.34 -5.23
CA ASN A 35 -8.77 -3.95 -6.26
C ASN A 35 -10.24 -3.88 -5.85
N LEU A 36 -10.97 -2.95 -6.46
CA LEU A 36 -12.39 -2.70 -6.19
C LEU A 36 -13.28 -3.85 -6.66
N LYS A 37 -12.88 -4.57 -7.73
CA LYS A 37 -13.67 -5.69 -8.27
C LYS A 37 -13.55 -6.92 -7.39
N ASN A 38 -12.33 -7.25 -6.99
CA ASN A 38 -12.03 -8.43 -6.17
C ASN A 38 -12.14 -8.13 -4.67
N LYS A 39 -12.49 -6.90 -4.29
CA LYS A 39 -12.64 -6.44 -2.91
C LYS A 39 -11.42 -6.80 -2.05
N SER A 40 -10.24 -6.41 -2.52
CA SER A 40 -8.99 -6.71 -1.84
C SER A 40 -7.96 -5.58 -1.90
N VAL A 41 -7.06 -5.58 -0.92
CA VAL A 41 -5.87 -4.75 -0.85
C VAL A 41 -4.65 -5.67 -0.86
N LEU A 42 -3.75 -5.47 -1.81
CA LEU A 42 -2.45 -6.12 -1.86
C LEU A 42 -1.38 -5.12 -1.42
N LEU A 43 -0.63 -5.47 -0.39
CA LEU A 43 0.60 -4.79 -0.02
C LEU A 43 1.79 -5.67 -0.40
N PHE A 44 2.83 -5.05 -0.95
CA PHE A 44 4.05 -5.76 -1.30
C PHE A 44 5.28 -4.89 -1.10
N VAL A 45 6.36 -5.50 -0.63
CA VAL A 45 7.70 -4.93 -0.44
C VAL A 45 8.71 -6.02 -0.74
N GLN A 46 9.57 -5.75 -1.72
CA GLN A 46 10.57 -6.67 -2.23
C GLN A 46 9.95 -8.02 -2.61
N GLU A 47 10.28 -9.07 -1.87
CA GLU A 47 9.85 -10.45 -2.13
C GLU A 47 8.66 -10.89 -1.27
N VAL A 48 8.17 -10.00 -0.40
CA VAL A 48 7.07 -10.27 0.52
C VAL A 48 5.83 -9.53 0.04
N SER A 49 4.73 -10.26 -0.08
CA SER A 49 3.43 -9.69 -0.40
C SER A 49 2.33 -10.29 0.45
N VAL A 50 1.34 -9.48 0.78
CA VAL A 50 0.20 -9.88 1.59
C VAL A 50 -1.09 -9.33 1.00
N LEU A 51 -2.04 -10.23 0.83
CA LEU A 51 -3.38 -9.94 0.34
C LEU A 51 -4.38 -9.91 1.50
N TYR A 52 -5.08 -8.78 1.61
CA TYR A 52 -6.18 -8.53 2.53
C TYR A 52 -7.49 -8.47 1.74
N GLU A 53 -8.45 -9.30 2.09
CA GLU A 53 -9.82 -9.17 1.57
C GLU A 53 -10.55 -8.13 2.43
N TYR A 54 -11.42 -7.31 1.83
CA TYR A 54 -12.06 -6.18 2.52
C TYR A 54 -12.79 -6.59 3.80
N GLU A 55 -13.44 -7.76 3.79
CA GLU A 55 -14.15 -8.28 4.96
C GLU A 55 -13.25 -8.52 6.18
N ASN A 56 -11.94 -8.64 5.97
CA ASN A 56 -10.95 -8.84 7.03
C ASN A 56 -10.29 -7.52 7.46
N ILE A 57 -10.56 -6.40 6.77
CA ILE A 57 -9.97 -5.09 7.07
C ILE A 57 -10.92 -4.33 7.99
N ILE A 58 -10.46 -4.02 9.19
CA ILE A 58 -11.15 -3.13 10.13
C ILE A 58 -10.83 -1.68 9.79
N GLU A 59 -9.55 -1.38 9.61
CA GLU A 59 -9.04 -0.03 9.43
C GLU A 59 -7.75 -0.04 8.60
N ILE A 60 -7.54 1.00 7.79
CA ILE A 60 -6.23 1.32 7.22
C ILE A 60 -5.79 2.66 7.80
N ASN A 61 -4.59 2.70 8.37
CA ASN A 61 -4.00 3.91 8.95
C ASN A 61 -2.51 3.98 8.59
N TYR A 62 -1.79 4.93 9.15
CA TYR A 62 -0.34 5.04 9.03
C TYR A 62 0.32 5.41 10.36
N THR A 63 1.57 4.99 10.53
CA THR A 63 2.41 5.46 11.64
C THR A 63 3.52 6.36 11.13
N LEU A 64 3.76 7.46 11.85
CA LEU A 64 4.88 8.35 11.61
C LEU A 64 6.09 7.85 12.42
N LEU A 65 7.21 7.61 11.73
CA LEU A 65 8.48 7.47 12.43
C LEU A 65 8.94 8.85 12.92
N PRO A 66 9.36 9.00 14.19
CA PRO A 66 9.79 10.30 14.72
C PRO A 66 10.86 10.93 13.83
N ASN A 67 10.64 12.19 13.43
CA ASN A 67 11.54 12.98 12.58
C ASN A 67 11.81 12.39 11.18
N ASN A 68 10.96 11.50 10.66
CA ASN A 68 11.17 10.88 9.36
C ASN A 68 9.88 10.79 8.52
N ILE A 69 9.55 11.86 7.80
CA ILE A 69 8.44 11.89 6.81
C ILE A 69 8.67 10.95 5.61
N TYR A 70 9.90 10.47 5.42
CA TYR A 70 10.25 9.45 4.44
C TYR A 70 10.13 8.02 5.01
N GLY A 71 9.75 7.90 6.27
CA GLY A 71 9.64 6.65 7.01
C GLY A 71 8.21 6.29 7.43
N SER A 72 7.18 6.98 6.93
CA SER A 72 5.80 6.61 7.20
C SER A 72 5.48 5.20 6.71
N GLU A 73 4.72 4.46 7.52
CA GLU A 73 4.35 3.08 7.27
C GLU A 73 2.83 2.96 7.22
N ILE A 74 2.27 2.35 6.17
CA ILE A 74 0.85 1.96 6.17
C ILE A 74 0.66 0.81 7.14
N CYS A 75 -0.43 0.86 7.89
CA CYS A 75 -0.89 -0.17 8.80
C CYS A 75 -2.27 -0.63 8.34
N ILE A 76 -2.45 -1.93 8.15
CA ILE A 76 -3.77 -2.53 7.96
C ILE A 76 -4.11 -3.29 9.24
N PHE A 77 -5.22 -2.90 9.85
CA PHE A 77 -5.76 -3.54 11.04
C PHE A 77 -6.80 -4.58 10.64
N THR A 78 -6.66 -5.76 11.23
CA THR A 78 -7.49 -6.92 10.96
C THR A 78 -7.89 -7.58 12.28
N ASP A 79 -8.98 -8.35 12.29
CA ASP A 79 -9.50 -9.01 13.51
C ASP A 79 -8.50 -9.98 14.16
N ASP A 80 -7.53 -10.50 13.38
CA ASP A 80 -6.55 -11.49 13.80
C ASP A 80 -5.28 -10.90 14.47
N ASN A 81 -5.30 -9.62 14.89
CA ASN A 81 -4.22 -8.91 15.62
C ASN A 81 -2.87 -8.84 14.88
N LEU A 82 -2.81 -9.24 13.60
CA LEU A 82 -1.60 -9.18 12.78
C LEU A 82 -1.50 -7.85 12.04
N ASN A 83 -1.25 -6.79 12.80
CA ASN A 83 -1.01 -5.45 12.28
C ASN A 83 0.37 -5.39 11.62
N GLN A 84 0.44 -5.68 10.32
CA GLN A 84 1.67 -5.53 9.56
C GLN A 84 1.85 -4.07 9.13
N LYS A 85 3.07 -3.59 9.29
CA LYS A 85 3.49 -2.26 8.88
C LYS A 85 4.25 -2.35 7.57
N TRP A 86 3.92 -1.45 6.64
CA TRP A 86 4.45 -1.48 5.29
C TRP A 86 5.05 -0.13 4.92
N THR A 87 6.38 -0.09 4.82
CA THR A 87 7.11 1.09 4.34
C THR A 87 7.18 1.07 2.81
N PHE A 88 6.77 2.16 2.17
CA PHE A 88 6.92 2.32 0.72
C PHE A 88 8.17 3.11 0.37
N LYS A 89 8.62 2.94 -0.87
CA LYS A 89 9.64 3.81 -1.46
C LYS A 89 8.97 4.91 -2.26
N VAL A 90 9.60 6.08 -2.30
CA VAL A 90 9.15 7.22 -3.12
C VAL A 90 10.24 7.57 -4.14
N PRO A 91 9.91 7.69 -5.44
CA PRO A 91 10.82 8.21 -6.45
C PRO A 91 11.17 9.67 -6.19
N LYS A 92 12.42 10.06 -6.43
CA LYS A 92 12.88 11.45 -6.24
C LYS A 92 12.12 12.48 -7.11
N ASN A 93 11.65 12.08 -8.29
CA ASN A 93 11.00 12.95 -9.27
C ASN A 93 9.51 12.64 -9.43
N ASN A 94 8.84 12.39 -8.31
CA ASN A 94 7.41 12.04 -8.25
C ASN A 94 6.57 13.26 -7.84
N LYS A 95 5.25 13.21 -8.07
CA LYS A 95 4.26 14.12 -7.48
C LYS A 95 4.09 13.95 -5.97
N TYR A 96 4.58 12.85 -5.39
CA TYR A 96 4.62 12.64 -3.95
C TYR A 96 5.98 13.11 -3.43
N HIS A 97 5.96 13.95 -2.40
CA HIS A 97 7.15 14.52 -1.79
C HIS A 97 7.70 13.65 -0.65
N SER A 98 6.86 12.77 -0.10
CA SER A 98 7.19 11.95 1.07
C SER A 98 6.41 10.62 1.09
N THR A 99 6.79 9.67 1.95
CA THR A 99 5.97 8.45 2.16
C THR A 99 4.69 8.76 2.91
N LEU A 100 4.65 9.85 3.67
CA LEU A 100 3.43 10.38 4.27
C LEU A 100 2.39 10.73 3.21
N ASP A 101 2.77 11.47 2.16
CA ASP A 101 1.85 11.86 1.07
C ASP A 101 1.24 10.62 0.39
N VAL A 102 2.03 9.55 0.28
CA VAL A 102 1.56 8.26 -0.23
C VAL A 102 0.52 7.70 0.74
N CYS A 103 0.85 7.56 2.03
CA CYS A 103 -0.07 7.04 3.04
C CYS A 103 -1.41 7.81 3.07
N GLU A 104 -1.36 9.14 3.19
CA GLU A 104 -2.56 9.99 3.24
C GLU A 104 -3.45 9.81 2.01
N ARG A 105 -2.84 9.81 0.81
CA ARG A 105 -3.61 9.66 -0.42
C ARG A 105 -4.25 8.27 -0.51
N TRP A 106 -3.54 7.22 -0.16
CA TRP A 106 -4.04 5.85 -0.32
C TRP A 106 -5.09 5.49 0.72
N ILE A 107 -5.01 6.05 1.93
CA ILE A 107 -6.09 6.01 2.92
C ILE A 107 -7.32 6.74 2.39
N ALA A 108 -7.16 7.98 1.90
CA ALA A 108 -8.27 8.75 1.35
C ALA A 108 -8.93 8.06 0.13
N LEU A 109 -8.16 7.34 -0.68
CA LEU A 109 -8.70 6.52 -1.78
C LEU A 109 -9.45 5.29 -1.24
N PHE A 110 -8.93 4.62 -0.23
CA PHE A 110 -9.63 3.50 0.40
C PHE A 110 -10.97 3.96 1.00
N ASP A 111 -10.96 5.02 1.81
CA ASP A 111 -12.16 5.58 2.45
C ASP A 111 -13.20 6.03 1.42
N LYS A 112 -12.76 6.53 0.26
CA LYS A 112 -13.68 7.01 -0.78
C LYS A 112 -14.35 5.88 -1.57
N TYR A 113 -13.65 4.79 -1.81
CA TYR A 113 -14.08 3.76 -2.77
C TYR A 113 -14.43 2.41 -2.13
N VAL A 114 -14.13 2.22 -0.84
CA VAL A 114 -14.32 0.95 -0.13
C VAL A 114 -15.29 1.08 1.04
N ILE A 115 -15.13 2.13 1.87
CA ILE A 115 -16.05 2.47 2.97
C ILE A 115 -17.24 3.26 2.42
#